data_AF-A0A2V8DD19-F1
#
_entry.id   AF-A0A2V8DD19-F1
#
_cell.length_a   1.000
_cell.length_b   1.000
_cell.length_c   1.000
_cell.angle_alpha   90.00
_cell.angle_beta   90.00
_cell.angle_gamma   90.00
#
_symmetry.space_group_name_H-M   'P 1'
#
loop_
_entity.id
_entity.type
_entity.pdbx_description
1 polymer ?
#
loop_
_entity_poly.entity_id
_entity_poly.type
_entity_poly.pdbx_seq_one_letter_code
_entity_poly.pdbx_strand_id
1 'polypeptide(L)'
;ERPDATAELTQWDPDTPYLTKISEASPRDRYRAYLGQRTKYSRSPAFYLDLADFFLSHGDRVLGRRLLTNVVELDPDDVHLLRVAAHRLQSSGELQLATMLFEKVRSLLRFDLQARRDLALALTELADRRRAKIGRFDSVVIADYQRAMRLHREILTGRWDGWFNQSHILALTDLNRIIAMLRENGIAAGREFQLDPRLVRPIDADLRVVLTWDDDAVDLNLIIQKPNGEGSSPIFDARTGGVHVDSSGYGPAEYVERKALKGRYEIDVIYVDTSGRALLGPTTARATIFTNFGRPAERSRQVKVRLVNERDDYVLGTVRQ
;
A
#
# COMPACT_ATOMS: atom_id res chain seq x y z
N GLU A 1 25.11 23.13 21.00
CA GLU A 1 25.06 21.74 21.49
C GLU A 1 23.89 21.04 20.83
N ARG A 2 24.11 19.94 20.11
CA ARG A 2 23.00 19.09 19.65
C ARG A 2 22.59 18.25 20.86
N PRO A 3 21.32 18.24 21.28
CA PRO A 3 20.92 17.28 22.29
C PRO A 3 21.10 15.88 21.71
N ASP A 4 21.85 15.03 22.41
CA ASP A 4 21.84 13.58 22.22
C ASP A 4 20.38 13.12 22.29
N ALA A 5 19.80 12.79 21.14
CA ALA A 5 18.39 12.43 21.01
C ALA A 5 18.23 10.97 20.57
N THR A 6 19.02 10.05 21.13
CA THR A 6 18.61 8.65 21.21
C THR A 6 17.79 8.45 22.48
N ALA A 7 16.68 9.20 22.60
CA ALA A 7 15.70 8.93 23.65
C ALA A 7 14.79 7.80 23.14
N GLU A 8 14.72 6.70 23.87
CA GLU A 8 14.03 5.49 23.43
C GLU A 8 12.53 5.74 23.14
N LEU A 9 12.03 5.11 22.08
CA LEU A 9 10.61 5.11 21.73
C LEU A 9 9.84 4.19 22.67
N THR A 10 8.61 4.58 23.02
CA THR A 10 7.76 3.79 23.90
C THR A 10 7.09 2.67 23.12
N GLN A 11 7.20 1.42 23.61
CA GLN A 11 6.53 0.25 23.04
C GLN A 11 5.00 0.39 23.05
N TRP A 12 4.34 -0.29 22.11
CA TRP A 12 2.90 -0.33 22.05
C TRP A 12 2.30 -1.10 23.21
N ASP A 13 1.20 -0.57 23.76
CA ASP A 13 0.39 -1.20 24.79
C ASP A 13 -0.93 -1.68 24.14
N PRO A 14 -1.17 -3.00 24.06
CA PRO A 14 -2.35 -3.56 23.40
C PRO A 14 -3.68 -3.19 24.07
N ASP A 15 -3.67 -2.81 25.36
CA ASP A 15 -4.88 -2.34 26.04
C ASP A 15 -5.31 -0.95 25.55
N THR A 16 -4.41 -0.24 24.85
CA THR A 16 -4.63 1.09 24.27
C THR A 16 -5.36 2.07 25.21
N PRO A 17 -4.92 2.25 26.47
CA PRO A 17 -5.67 3.00 27.49
C PRO A 17 -5.95 4.47 27.11
N TYR A 18 -5.14 5.03 26.21
CA TYR A 18 -5.37 6.35 25.64
C TYR A 18 -6.55 6.40 24.66
N LEU A 19 -6.75 5.36 23.85
CA LEU A 19 -7.88 5.27 22.92
C LEU A 19 -9.19 5.20 23.69
N THR A 20 -9.29 4.34 24.70
CA THR A 20 -10.48 4.19 25.55
C THR A 20 -10.92 5.54 26.12
N LYS A 21 -10.00 6.27 26.76
CA LYS A 21 -10.28 7.61 27.34
C LYS A 21 -10.75 8.63 26.30
N ILE A 22 -10.23 8.58 25.08
CA ILE A 22 -10.60 9.51 24.01
C ILE A 22 -11.92 9.10 23.35
N SER A 23 -12.19 7.79 23.22
CA SER A 23 -13.46 7.30 22.68
C SER A 23 -14.65 7.58 23.59
N GLU A 24 -14.45 7.55 24.91
CA GLU A 24 -15.46 7.87 25.93
C GLU A 24 -15.75 9.38 26.02
N ALA A 25 -14.83 10.23 25.55
CA ALA A 25 -15.01 11.67 25.56
C ALA A 25 -16.06 12.13 24.53
N SER A 26 -16.80 13.19 24.87
CA SER A 26 -17.73 13.84 23.94
C SER A 26 -16.97 14.32 22.69
N PRO A 27 -17.59 14.37 21.49
CA PRO A 27 -16.90 14.82 20.28
C PRO A 27 -16.21 16.19 20.41
N ARG A 28 -16.76 17.10 21.23
CA ARG A 28 -16.19 18.43 21.49
C ARG A 28 -14.97 18.38 22.42
N ASP A 29 -14.88 17.37 23.27
CA ASP A 29 -13.81 17.21 24.27
C ASP A 29 -12.69 16.26 23.83
N ARG A 30 -12.87 15.50 22.74
CA ARG A 30 -11.88 14.54 22.22
C ARG A 30 -10.50 15.14 22.00
N TYR A 31 -10.43 16.37 21.47
CA TYR A 31 -9.14 17.05 21.28
C TYR A 31 -8.46 17.38 22.62
N ARG A 32 -9.23 17.82 23.62
CA ARG A 32 -8.71 18.06 24.97
C ARG A 32 -8.25 16.77 25.64
N ALA A 33 -9.01 15.68 25.49
CA ALA A 33 -8.63 14.36 25.98
C ALA A 33 -7.32 13.87 25.34
N TYR A 34 -7.16 14.07 24.01
CA TYR A 34 -5.92 13.81 23.30
C TYR A 34 -4.74 14.59 23.90
N LEU A 35 -4.87 15.91 24.10
CA LEU A 35 -3.80 16.72 24.70
C LEU A 35 -3.43 16.23 26.11
N GLY A 36 -4.41 15.78 26.89
CA GLY A 36 -4.20 15.17 28.20
C GLY A 36 -3.42 13.86 28.13
N GLN A 37 -3.70 12.99 27.14
CA GLN A 37 -2.95 11.73 26.96
C GLN A 37 -1.54 11.95 26.40
N ARG A 38 -1.35 12.96 25.55
CA ARG A 38 -0.07 13.26 24.91
C ARG A 38 1.06 13.50 25.92
N THR A 39 0.78 14.03 27.11
CA THR A 39 1.80 14.23 28.15
C THR A 39 2.49 12.91 28.55
N LYS A 40 1.74 11.80 28.56
CA LYS A 40 2.24 10.46 28.91
C LYS A 40 2.78 9.70 27.70
N TYR A 41 2.15 9.83 26.53
CA TYR A 41 2.44 8.99 25.36
C TYR A 41 3.17 9.71 24.21
N SER A 42 3.74 10.89 24.46
CA SER A 42 4.39 11.71 23.42
C SER A 42 5.55 11.06 22.68
N ARG A 43 6.16 9.99 23.22
CA ARG A 43 7.23 9.22 22.58
C ARG A 43 6.77 7.86 22.03
N SER A 44 5.47 7.59 21.99
CA SER A 44 4.91 6.37 21.44
C SER A 44 4.45 6.59 20.00
N PRO A 45 5.08 5.97 18.99
CA PRO A 45 4.58 5.98 17.62
C PRO A 45 3.16 5.45 17.49
N ALA A 46 2.89 4.32 18.15
CA ALA A 46 1.59 3.66 18.09
C ALA A 46 0.47 4.55 18.63
N PHE A 47 0.72 5.34 19.69
CA PHE A 47 -0.23 6.35 20.19
C PHE A 47 -0.69 7.31 19.09
N TYR A 48 0.24 7.82 18.27
CA TYR A 48 -0.11 8.72 17.17
C TYR A 48 -0.79 8.01 16.01
N LEU A 49 -0.35 6.80 15.65
CA LEU A 49 -0.96 5.99 14.59
C LEU A 49 -2.40 5.61 14.93
N ASP A 50 -2.63 5.11 16.14
CA ASP A 50 -3.95 4.71 16.64
C ASP A 50 -4.92 5.89 16.70
N LEU A 51 -4.45 7.03 17.21
CA LEU A 51 -5.28 8.24 17.22
C LEU A 51 -5.51 8.80 15.83
N ALA A 52 -4.54 8.72 14.93
CA ALA A 52 -4.75 9.12 13.55
C ALA A 52 -5.89 8.32 12.92
N ASP A 53 -5.85 6.98 13.04
CA ASP A 53 -6.91 6.10 12.53
C ASP A 53 -8.26 6.39 13.20
N PHE A 54 -8.28 6.61 14.52
CA PHE A 54 -9.49 7.00 15.24
C PHE A 54 -10.08 8.33 14.74
N PHE A 55 -9.30 9.40 14.63
CA PHE A 55 -9.82 10.69 14.17
C PHE A 55 -10.20 10.67 12.69
N LEU A 56 -9.46 9.95 11.84
CA LEU A 56 -9.80 9.77 10.43
C LEU A 56 -11.13 9.03 10.24
N SER A 57 -11.35 7.94 10.99
CA SER A 57 -12.61 7.18 10.94
C SER A 57 -13.82 7.98 11.44
N HIS A 58 -13.60 9.00 12.27
CA HIS A 58 -14.63 9.93 12.74
C HIS A 58 -14.73 11.22 11.91
N GLY A 59 -14.04 11.30 10.76
CA GLY A 59 -14.14 12.42 9.83
C GLY A 59 -13.27 13.63 10.13
N ASP A 60 -12.49 13.63 11.23
CA ASP A 60 -11.54 14.70 11.53
C ASP A 60 -10.22 14.48 10.77
N ARG A 61 -10.26 14.78 9.47
CA ARG A 61 -9.11 14.62 8.57
C ARG A 61 -7.94 15.53 8.93
N VAL A 62 -8.22 16.71 9.48
CA VAL A 62 -7.18 17.69 9.81
C VAL A 62 -6.34 17.19 10.98
N LEU A 63 -6.99 16.73 12.05
CA LEU A 63 -6.28 16.19 13.20
C LEU A 63 -5.64 14.84 12.89
N GLY A 64 -6.36 13.96 12.18
CA GLY A 64 -5.81 12.67 11.74
C GLY A 64 -4.51 12.82 10.95
N ARG A 65 -4.49 13.73 9.97
CA ARG A 65 -3.27 14.05 9.20
C ARG A 65 -2.16 14.62 10.09
N ARG A 66 -2.48 15.53 11.00
CA ARG A 66 -1.48 16.11 11.93
C ARG A 66 -0.84 15.02 12.81
N LEU A 67 -1.63 14.04 13.25
CA LEU A 67 -1.11 12.93 14.04
C LEU A 67 -0.16 12.05 13.22
N LEU A 68 -0.48 11.78 11.96
CA LEU A 68 0.44 11.06 11.05
C LEU A 68 1.74 11.84 10.79
N THR A 69 1.71 13.17 10.75
CA THR A 69 2.95 13.96 10.63
C THR A 69 3.74 14.00 11.93
N ASN A 70 3.09 13.91 13.10
CA ASN A 70 3.81 13.79 14.38
C ASN A 70 4.60 12.48 14.46
N VAL A 71 4.11 11.39 13.86
CA VAL A 71 4.85 10.12 13.76
C VAL A 71 6.21 10.36 13.12
N VAL A 72 6.26 11.10 12.01
CA VAL A 72 7.49 11.46 11.29
C VAL A 72 8.46 12.31 12.14
N GLU A 73 7.93 13.10 13.07
CA GLU A 73 8.74 13.95 13.96
C GLU A 73 9.42 13.17 15.11
N LEU A 74 8.94 11.96 15.43
CA LEU A 74 9.54 11.13 16.49
C LEU A 74 10.93 10.64 16.12
N ASP A 75 11.08 10.17 14.89
CA ASP A 75 12.36 9.82 14.28
C ASP A 75 12.28 10.04 12.76
N PRO A 76 12.88 11.11 12.22
CA PRO A 76 12.80 11.45 10.80
C PRO A 76 13.68 10.58 9.89
N ASP A 77 14.50 9.70 10.46
CA ASP A 77 15.38 8.79 9.71
C ASP A 77 15.05 7.30 9.95
N ASP A 78 14.13 6.98 10.86
CA ASP A 78 13.55 5.62 10.99
C ASP A 78 12.70 5.28 9.77
N VAL A 79 13.27 4.44 8.90
CA VAL A 79 12.66 4.02 7.63
C VAL A 79 11.32 3.31 7.82
N HIS A 80 11.21 2.47 8.85
CA HIS A 80 10.01 1.68 9.10
C HIS A 80 8.86 2.59 9.53
N LEU A 81 9.14 3.50 10.47
CA LEU A 81 8.23 4.55 10.94
C LEU A 81 7.74 5.43 9.78
N LEU A 82 8.65 5.91 8.94
CA LEU A 82 8.34 6.74 7.77
C LEU A 82 7.45 6.00 6.77
N ARG A 83 7.73 4.71 6.54
CA ARG A 83 6.98 3.89 5.58
C ARG A 83 5.57 3.61 6.06
N VAL A 84 5.37 3.26 7.34
CA VAL A 84 4.04 3.09 7.94
C VAL A 84 3.24 4.38 7.85
N ALA A 85 3.84 5.52 8.21
CA ALA A 85 3.19 6.82 8.09
C ALA A 85 2.80 7.14 6.63
N ALA A 86 3.67 6.84 5.65
CA ALA A 86 3.39 7.01 4.24
C ALA A 86 2.20 6.16 3.76
N HIS A 87 2.13 4.89 4.16
CA HIS A 87 0.99 4.03 3.84
C HIS A 87 -0.32 4.51 4.48
N ARG A 88 -0.30 5.02 5.72
CA ARG A 88 -1.49 5.61 6.37
C ARG A 88 -1.94 6.90 5.69
N LEU A 89 -1.00 7.76 5.29
CA LEU A 89 -1.30 8.97 4.51
C LEU A 89 -1.89 8.62 3.13
N GLN A 90 -1.32 7.62 2.44
CA GLN A 90 -1.86 7.14 1.17
C GLN A 90 -3.30 6.64 1.36
N SER A 91 -3.49 5.79 2.35
CA SER A 91 -4.76 5.16 2.70
C SER A 91 -5.85 6.12 3.18
N SER A 92 -5.47 7.32 3.61
CA SER A 92 -6.39 8.41 3.98
C SER A 92 -6.60 9.42 2.85
N GLY A 93 -5.93 9.22 1.70
CA GLY A 93 -6.02 10.07 0.52
C GLY A 93 -5.11 11.30 0.55
N GLU A 94 -4.22 11.43 1.54
CA GLU A 94 -3.21 12.49 1.64
C GLU A 94 -2.00 12.16 0.73
N LEU A 95 -2.27 11.94 -0.56
CA LEU A 95 -1.32 11.37 -1.53
C LEU A 95 -0.07 12.24 -1.76
N GLN A 96 -0.20 13.56 -1.62
CA GLN A 96 0.95 14.47 -1.74
C GLN A 96 1.95 14.25 -0.59
N LEU A 97 1.47 14.13 0.64
CA LEU A 97 2.34 13.82 1.79
C LEU A 97 2.89 12.40 1.70
N ALA A 98 2.06 11.43 1.30
CA ALA A 98 2.50 10.06 1.10
C ALA A 98 3.65 9.96 0.09
N THR A 99 3.53 10.60 -1.08
CA THR A 99 4.60 10.61 -2.10
C THR A 99 5.88 11.30 -1.61
N MET A 100 5.79 12.33 -0.76
CA MET A 100 6.97 12.94 -0.14
C MET A 100 7.68 11.99 0.82
N LEU A 101 6.93 11.27 1.67
CA LEU A 101 7.52 10.30 2.59
C LEU A 101 8.08 9.07 1.85
N PHE A 102 7.39 8.54 0.85
CA PHE A 102 7.93 7.45 0.03
C PHE A 102 9.20 7.86 -0.72
N GLU A 103 9.31 9.12 -1.16
CA GLU A 103 10.56 9.64 -1.75
C GLU A 103 11.70 9.64 -0.71
N LYS A 104 11.43 10.05 0.53
CA LYS A 104 12.40 10.01 1.63
C LYS A 104 12.80 8.56 1.96
N VAL A 105 11.84 7.64 2.09
CA VAL A 105 12.09 6.20 2.31
C VAL A 105 12.98 5.63 1.20
N ARG A 106 12.64 5.87 -0.07
CA ARG A 106 13.45 5.45 -1.23
C ARG A 106 14.86 6.03 -1.19
N SER A 107 15.04 7.26 -0.72
CA SER A 107 16.35 7.91 -0.61
C SER A 107 17.24 7.27 0.46
N LEU A 108 16.64 6.79 1.57
CA LEU A 108 17.32 6.07 2.64
C LEU A 108 17.63 4.62 2.22
N LEU A 109 16.69 3.97 1.55
CA LEU A 109 16.79 2.59 1.06
C LEU A 109 17.19 2.52 -0.43
N ARG A 110 18.41 2.95 -0.75
CA ARG A 110 18.86 3.10 -2.15
C ARG A 110 18.76 1.84 -3.01
N PHE A 111 18.80 0.64 -2.44
CA PHE A 111 18.73 -0.62 -3.22
C PHE A 111 17.42 -1.39 -3.04
N ASP A 112 16.45 -0.81 -2.33
CA ASP A 112 15.18 -1.49 -2.07
C ASP A 112 14.22 -1.36 -3.26
N LEU A 113 13.74 -2.51 -3.74
CA LEU A 113 12.79 -2.61 -4.84
C LEU A 113 11.39 -2.18 -4.44
N GLN A 114 11.00 -2.50 -3.21
CA GLN A 114 9.67 -2.27 -2.68
C GLN A 114 9.47 -0.77 -2.40
N ALA A 115 10.46 -0.07 -1.84
CA ALA A 115 10.45 1.37 -1.63
C ALA A 115 10.28 2.15 -2.94
N ARG A 116 10.89 1.67 -4.05
CA ARG A 116 10.67 2.23 -5.39
C ARG A 116 9.26 2.01 -5.87
N ARG A 117 8.75 0.79 -5.68
CA ARG A 117 7.40 0.41 -6.12
C ARG A 117 6.33 1.18 -5.35
N ASP A 118 6.48 1.35 -4.03
CA ASP A 118 5.56 2.12 -3.20
C ASP A 118 5.42 3.56 -3.70
N LEU A 119 6.54 4.21 -3.98
CA LEU A 119 6.54 5.54 -4.58
C LEU A 119 5.86 5.55 -5.95
N ALA A 120 6.17 4.58 -6.82
CA ALA A 120 5.59 4.50 -8.15
C ALA A 120 4.06 4.33 -8.11
N LEU A 121 3.56 3.48 -7.20
CA LEU A 121 2.14 3.28 -6.97
C LEU A 121 1.47 4.53 -6.40
N ALA A 122 2.10 5.20 -5.42
CA ALA A 122 1.57 6.44 -4.85
C ALA A 122 1.50 7.58 -5.88
N LEU A 123 2.51 7.70 -6.76
CA LEU A 123 2.50 8.65 -7.87
C LEU A 123 1.42 8.33 -8.90
N THR A 124 1.23 7.05 -9.23
CA THR A 124 0.17 6.59 -10.14
C THR A 124 -1.21 6.93 -9.56
N GLU A 125 -1.43 6.66 -8.27
CA GLU A 125 -2.69 7.00 -7.60
C GLU A 125 -2.92 8.51 -7.54
N LEU A 126 -1.88 9.30 -7.28
CA LEU A 126 -1.96 10.77 -7.29
C LEU A 126 -2.36 11.28 -8.68
N ALA A 127 -1.73 10.75 -9.73
CA ALA A 127 -2.04 11.09 -11.11
C ALA A 127 -3.48 10.68 -11.49
N ASP A 128 -3.89 9.47 -11.14
CA ASP A 128 -5.24 8.95 -11.38
C ASP A 128 -6.31 9.84 -10.72
N ARG A 129 -6.13 10.19 -9.44
CA ARG A 129 -7.08 11.05 -8.71
C ARG A 129 -7.11 12.47 -9.27
N ARG A 130 -5.95 13.04 -9.61
CA ARG A 130 -5.87 14.38 -10.22
C ARG A 130 -6.55 14.38 -11.59
N ARG A 131 -6.26 13.39 -12.43
CA ARG A 131 -6.89 13.19 -13.75
C ARG A 131 -8.40 13.06 -13.61
N ALA A 132 -8.89 12.21 -12.71
CA ALA A 132 -10.33 12.03 -12.47
C ALA A 132 -11.02 13.33 -12.04
N LYS A 133 -10.34 14.16 -11.23
CA LYS A 133 -10.87 15.46 -10.78
C LYS A 133 -10.90 16.52 -11.89
N ILE A 134 -9.87 16.58 -12.74
CA ILE A 134 -9.73 17.62 -13.77
C ILE A 134 -10.38 17.20 -15.10
N GLY A 135 -10.56 15.89 -15.33
CA GLY A 135 -11.16 15.33 -16.54
C GLY A 135 -10.23 15.29 -17.76
N ARG A 136 -8.91 15.49 -17.59
CA ARG A 136 -7.92 15.48 -18.68
C ARG A 136 -6.52 15.11 -18.19
N PHE A 137 -5.65 14.80 -19.15
CA PHE A 137 -4.20 14.63 -18.94
C PHE A 137 -3.50 15.98 -19.09
N ASP A 138 -3.39 16.73 -18.00
CA ASP A 138 -2.55 17.92 -17.99
C ASP A 138 -1.06 17.57 -17.81
N SER A 139 -0.20 18.59 -17.92
CA SER A 139 1.26 18.40 -17.84
C SER A 139 1.71 17.82 -16.49
N VAL A 140 0.98 18.10 -15.40
CA VAL A 140 1.33 17.61 -14.07
C VAL A 140 0.95 16.13 -13.92
N VAL A 141 -0.24 15.75 -14.38
CA VAL A 141 -0.70 14.35 -14.45
C VAL A 141 0.29 13.52 -15.27
N ILE A 142 0.66 14.01 -16.46
CA ILE A 142 1.61 13.31 -17.33
C ILE A 142 2.98 13.18 -16.66
N ALA A 143 3.46 14.22 -15.98
CA ALA A 143 4.75 14.18 -15.28
C ALA A 143 4.77 13.15 -14.12
N ASP A 144 3.67 13.05 -13.36
CA ASP A 144 3.55 12.05 -12.29
C ASP A 144 3.54 10.62 -12.85
N TYR A 145 2.81 10.34 -13.92
CA TYR A 145 2.87 9.04 -14.61
C TYR A 145 4.26 8.74 -15.16
N GLN A 146 4.92 9.71 -15.80
CA GLN A 146 6.28 9.52 -16.30
C GLN A 146 7.28 9.20 -15.17
N ARG A 147 7.12 9.83 -14.01
CA ARG A 147 7.96 9.52 -12.83
C ARG A 147 7.68 8.12 -12.29
N ALA A 148 6.42 7.71 -12.20
CA ALA A 148 6.05 6.34 -11.82
C ALA A 148 6.64 5.31 -12.81
N MET A 149 6.51 5.54 -14.12
CA MET A 149 7.06 4.65 -15.14
C MET A 149 8.59 4.55 -15.07
N ARG A 150 9.29 5.65 -14.79
CA ARG A 150 10.75 5.63 -14.58
C ARG A 150 11.14 4.73 -13.40
N LEU A 151 10.42 4.81 -12.28
CA LEU A 151 10.67 3.98 -11.10
C LEU A 151 10.43 2.49 -11.40
N HIS A 152 9.35 2.15 -12.12
CA HIS A 152 9.14 0.77 -12.56
C HIS A 152 10.25 0.30 -13.51
N ARG A 153 10.68 1.15 -14.45
CA ARG A 153 11.81 0.84 -15.34
C ARG A 153 13.11 0.62 -14.55
N GLU A 154 13.37 1.40 -13.50
CA GLU A 154 14.53 1.18 -12.62
C GLU A 154 14.47 -0.22 -12.00
N ILE A 155 13.32 -0.62 -11.44
CA ILE A 155 13.12 -1.99 -10.92
C ILE A 155 13.46 -3.03 -11.99
N LEU A 156 12.97 -2.86 -13.23
CA LEU A 156 13.16 -3.82 -14.32
C LEU A 156 14.59 -3.94 -14.85
N THR A 157 15.37 -2.87 -14.76
CA THR A 157 16.69 -2.76 -15.43
C THR A 157 17.85 -2.64 -14.47
N GLY A 158 17.58 -2.46 -13.18
CA GLY A 158 18.58 -2.40 -12.14
C GLY A 158 19.28 -3.74 -11.92
N ARG A 159 20.48 -3.67 -11.35
CA ARG A 159 21.19 -4.83 -10.84
C ARG A 159 20.88 -4.92 -9.36
N TRP A 160 20.19 -5.97 -8.97
CA TRP A 160 19.73 -6.21 -7.60
C TRP A 160 20.39 -7.48 -7.09
N ASP A 161 20.93 -7.44 -5.88
CA ASP A 161 21.51 -8.62 -5.24
C ASP A 161 20.36 -9.55 -4.83
N GLY A 162 20.24 -10.70 -5.49
CA GLY A 162 19.23 -11.71 -5.14
C GLY A 162 18.71 -12.53 -6.32
N TRP A 163 18.16 -13.70 -5.99
CA TRP A 163 17.39 -14.52 -6.93
C TRP A 163 16.17 -13.75 -7.44
N PHE A 164 15.79 -14.04 -8.69
CA PHE A 164 14.60 -13.58 -9.40
C PHE A 164 13.48 -13.07 -8.46
N ASN A 165 13.45 -11.75 -8.21
CA ASN A 165 12.44 -11.16 -7.35
C ASN A 165 11.19 -10.88 -8.19
N GLN A 166 10.05 -11.45 -7.78
CA GLN A 166 8.73 -11.28 -8.41
C GLN A 166 8.32 -9.79 -8.56
N SER A 167 8.97 -8.88 -7.82
CA SER A 167 8.91 -7.43 -8.00
C SER A 167 9.08 -6.98 -9.46
N HIS A 168 9.87 -7.71 -10.27
CA HIS A 168 10.02 -7.41 -11.70
C HIS A 168 8.71 -7.65 -12.48
N ILE A 169 8.00 -8.74 -12.19
CA ILE A 169 6.71 -9.04 -12.85
C ILE A 169 5.68 -7.98 -12.47
N LEU A 170 5.60 -7.65 -11.17
CA LEU A 170 4.71 -6.61 -10.67
C LEU A 170 5.00 -5.25 -11.29
N ALA A 171 6.27 -4.85 -11.32
CA ALA A 171 6.68 -3.58 -11.93
C ALA A 171 6.41 -3.55 -13.43
N LEU A 172 6.58 -4.68 -14.14
CA LEU A 172 6.26 -4.77 -15.57
C LEU A 172 4.75 -4.63 -15.81
N THR A 173 3.92 -5.30 -15.00
CA THR A 173 2.45 -5.21 -15.06
C THR A 173 1.97 -3.78 -14.78
N ASP A 174 2.49 -3.15 -13.74
CA ASP A 174 2.15 -1.78 -13.36
C ASP A 174 2.61 -0.77 -14.43
N LEU A 175 3.82 -0.94 -14.98
CA LEU A 175 4.33 -0.12 -16.10
C LEU A 175 3.45 -0.25 -17.35
N ASN A 176 3.13 -1.48 -17.75
CA ASN A 176 2.36 -1.73 -18.97
C ASN A 176 0.94 -1.18 -18.89
N ARG A 177 0.32 -1.22 -17.70
CA ARG A 177 -0.96 -0.55 -17.44
C ARG A 177 -0.89 0.96 -17.72
N ILE A 178 0.14 1.65 -17.20
CA ILE A 178 0.30 3.10 -17.43
C ILE A 178 0.54 3.38 -18.93
N ILE A 179 1.41 2.60 -19.58
CA ILE A 179 1.71 2.75 -21.01
C ILE A 179 0.45 2.55 -21.87
N ALA A 180 -0.32 1.50 -21.61
CA ALA A 180 -1.55 1.21 -22.34
C ALA A 180 -2.54 2.36 -22.22
N MET A 181 -2.79 2.79 -20.98
CA MET A 181 -3.71 3.89 -20.68
C MET A 181 -3.30 5.22 -21.36
N LEU A 182 -2.00 5.57 -21.35
CA LEU A 182 -1.52 6.78 -22.01
C LEU A 182 -1.68 6.68 -23.54
N ARG A 183 -1.32 5.54 -24.14
CA ARG A 183 -1.43 5.32 -25.60
C ARG A 183 -2.87 5.33 -26.09
N GLU A 184 -3.80 4.74 -25.34
CA GLU A 184 -5.24 4.79 -25.64
C GLU A 184 -5.78 6.24 -25.68
N ASN A 185 -5.14 7.15 -24.94
CA ASN A 185 -5.49 8.58 -24.90
C ASN A 185 -4.61 9.43 -25.82
N GLY A 186 -3.92 8.83 -26.80
CA GLY A 186 -3.10 9.54 -27.78
C GLY A 186 -1.79 10.12 -27.24
N ILE A 187 -1.38 9.74 -26.03
CA ILE A 187 -0.13 10.21 -25.41
C ILE A 187 0.97 9.19 -25.68
N ALA A 188 2.07 9.66 -26.28
CA ALA A 188 3.23 8.82 -26.53
C ALA A 188 3.86 8.36 -25.20
N ALA A 189 3.99 7.04 -25.02
CA ALA A 189 4.59 6.42 -23.85
C ALA A 189 5.27 5.09 -24.19
N GLY A 190 6.25 4.71 -23.38
CA GLY A 190 6.93 3.42 -23.40
C GLY A 190 8.21 3.33 -24.24
N ARG A 191 8.37 4.14 -25.30
CA ARG A 191 9.57 4.08 -26.18
C ARG A 191 10.81 4.61 -25.49
N GLU A 192 10.64 5.62 -24.65
CA GLU A 192 11.66 6.28 -23.85
C GLU A 192 12.40 5.35 -22.89
N PHE A 193 11.81 4.20 -22.54
CA PHE A 193 12.41 3.24 -21.61
C PHE A 193 13.37 2.25 -22.26
N GLN A 194 13.38 2.16 -23.59
CA GLN A 194 14.25 1.25 -24.37
C GLN A 194 14.15 -0.22 -23.90
N LEU A 195 12.97 -0.64 -23.46
CA LEU A 195 12.70 -2.04 -23.12
C LEU A 195 12.51 -2.87 -24.40
N ASP A 196 12.77 -4.17 -24.31
CA ASP A 196 12.45 -5.11 -25.39
C ASP A 196 10.96 -4.95 -25.78
N PRO A 197 10.61 -4.71 -27.06
CA PRO A 197 9.23 -4.51 -27.49
C PRO A 197 8.27 -5.65 -27.12
N ARG A 198 8.78 -6.86 -26.86
CA ARG A 198 7.99 -8.00 -26.37
C ARG A 198 7.47 -7.78 -24.95
N LEU A 199 8.17 -7.01 -24.13
CA LEU A 199 7.82 -6.70 -22.75
C LEU A 199 6.82 -5.53 -22.65
N VAL A 200 6.76 -4.65 -23.67
CA VAL A 200 5.89 -3.47 -23.66
C VAL A 200 4.55 -3.77 -24.33
N ARG A 201 3.72 -4.57 -23.65
CA ARG A 201 2.40 -5.00 -24.14
C ARG A 201 1.35 -4.86 -23.04
N PRO A 202 0.10 -4.49 -23.37
CA PRO A 202 -0.97 -4.49 -22.38
C PRO A 202 -1.09 -5.86 -21.71
N ILE A 203 -1.05 -5.86 -20.37
CA ILE A 203 -1.37 -7.02 -19.55
C ILE A 203 -2.78 -6.78 -19.03
N ASP A 204 -3.73 -7.55 -19.54
CA ASP A 204 -5.15 -7.41 -19.24
C ASP A 204 -5.69 -8.62 -18.48
N ALA A 205 -6.59 -8.39 -17.53
CA ALA A 205 -7.21 -9.46 -16.74
C ALA A 205 -8.61 -9.10 -16.27
N ASP A 206 -9.47 -10.11 -16.11
CA ASP A 206 -10.82 -9.91 -15.55
C ASP A 206 -10.73 -9.55 -14.06
N LEU A 207 -9.82 -10.20 -13.31
CA LEU A 207 -9.59 -9.96 -11.90
C LEU A 207 -8.09 -9.84 -11.60
N ARG A 208 -7.70 -8.82 -10.83
CA ARG A 208 -6.38 -8.71 -10.20
C ARG A 208 -6.55 -8.27 -8.76
N VAL A 209 -5.91 -8.95 -7.82
CA VAL A 209 -5.90 -8.61 -6.40
C VAL A 209 -4.45 -8.46 -5.98
N VAL A 210 -4.10 -7.33 -5.39
CA VAL A 210 -2.75 -7.07 -4.87
C VAL A 210 -2.86 -6.76 -3.39
N LEU A 211 -2.26 -7.60 -2.56
CA LEU A 211 -2.14 -7.44 -1.12
C LEU A 211 -0.79 -6.81 -0.79
N THR A 212 -0.82 -5.78 0.06
CA THR A 212 0.36 -5.09 0.61
C THR A 212 0.17 -4.89 2.10
N TRP A 213 1.23 -4.85 2.87
CA TRP A 213 1.18 -4.54 4.30
C TRP A 213 2.37 -3.66 4.70
N ASP A 214 2.32 -3.15 5.93
CA ASP A 214 3.17 -2.06 6.39
C ASP A 214 4.27 -2.49 7.37
N ASP A 215 4.49 -3.80 7.53
CA ASP A 215 5.48 -4.37 8.44
C ASP A 215 6.25 -5.52 7.77
N ASP A 216 7.57 -5.41 7.62
CA ASP A 216 8.41 -6.48 7.04
C ASP A 216 8.67 -7.64 7.98
N ALA A 217 8.43 -7.47 9.28
CA ALA A 217 8.57 -8.56 10.23
C ALA A 217 7.40 -9.57 10.14
N VAL A 218 6.39 -9.26 9.30
CA VAL A 218 5.16 -10.02 9.12
C VAL A 218 5.09 -10.66 7.75
N ASP A 219 4.62 -11.90 7.72
CA ASP A 219 4.33 -12.64 6.48
C ASP A 219 2.82 -12.89 6.34
N LEU A 220 2.26 -12.49 5.21
CA LEU A 220 0.83 -12.59 4.91
C LEU A 220 0.61 -13.36 3.61
N ASN A 221 -0.29 -14.34 3.66
CA ASN A 221 -0.72 -15.05 2.47
C ASN A 221 -2.05 -14.48 1.96
N LEU A 222 -2.13 -14.26 0.64
CA LEU A 222 -3.38 -13.95 -0.03
C LEU A 222 -4.08 -15.25 -0.42
N ILE A 223 -5.33 -15.44 -0.03
CA ILE A 223 -6.13 -16.59 -0.44
C ILE A 223 -7.36 -16.10 -1.20
N ILE A 224 -7.61 -16.71 -2.36
CA ILE A 224 -8.77 -16.40 -3.19
C ILE A 224 -9.63 -17.64 -3.31
N GLN A 225 -10.85 -17.60 -2.78
CA GLN A 225 -11.82 -18.67 -2.99
C GLN A 225 -12.60 -18.40 -4.27
N LYS A 226 -12.51 -19.30 -5.25
CA LYS A 226 -13.15 -19.14 -6.56
C LYS A 226 -14.62 -19.62 -6.53
N PRO A 227 -15.46 -19.19 -7.49
CA PRO A 227 -16.87 -19.57 -7.56
C PRO A 227 -17.16 -21.08 -7.68
N ASN A 228 -16.19 -21.86 -8.18
CA ASN A 228 -16.29 -23.31 -8.32
C ASN A 228 -15.87 -24.08 -7.05
N GLY A 229 -15.57 -23.39 -5.95
CA GLY A 229 -15.13 -24.00 -4.69
C GLY A 229 -13.65 -24.37 -4.65
N GLU A 230 -12.89 -24.06 -5.71
CA GLU A 230 -11.43 -24.19 -5.70
C GLU A 230 -10.81 -22.95 -5.05
N GLY A 231 -9.87 -23.14 -4.12
CA GLY A 231 -8.99 -22.06 -3.67
C GLY A 231 -7.93 -21.73 -4.72
N SER A 232 -7.40 -20.51 -4.70
CA SER A 232 -6.19 -20.18 -5.45
C SER A 232 -5.04 -21.03 -4.91
N SER A 233 -4.56 -21.97 -5.72
CA SER A 233 -3.25 -22.57 -5.50
C SER A 233 -2.19 -21.53 -5.88
N PRO A 234 -1.02 -21.47 -5.20
CA PRO A 234 0.13 -20.62 -5.56
C PRO A 234 0.79 -20.99 -6.93
N ILE A 235 0.03 -21.60 -7.84
CA ILE A 235 0.48 -22.17 -9.11
C ILE A 235 -0.36 -21.57 -10.26
N PHE A 236 0.24 -21.53 -11.44
CA PHE A 236 -0.42 -21.16 -12.68
C PHE A 236 -1.61 -22.07 -13.04
N ASP A 237 -2.79 -21.48 -13.24
CA ASP A 237 -3.98 -22.13 -13.81
C ASP A 237 -4.06 -21.83 -15.33
N ALA A 238 -3.68 -22.82 -16.15
CA ALA A 238 -3.67 -22.67 -17.60
C ALA A 238 -5.05 -22.44 -18.22
N ARG A 239 -6.14 -22.88 -17.57
CA ARG A 239 -7.51 -22.77 -18.09
C ARG A 239 -8.00 -21.33 -18.03
N THR A 240 -7.74 -20.65 -16.91
CA THR A 240 -8.16 -19.25 -16.70
C THR A 240 -7.04 -18.25 -16.96
N GLY A 241 -5.82 -18.72 -17.16
CA GLY A 241 -4.61 -17.89 -17.13
C GLY A 241 -4.38 -17.29 -15.75
N GLY A 242 -4.76 -18.02 -14.70
CA GLY A 242 -4.61 -17.63 -13.30
C GLY A 242 -3.16 -17.70 -12.86
N VAL A 243 -2.67 -16.69 -12.14
CA VAL A 243 -1.34 -16.66 -11.53
C VAL A 243 -1.51 -16.16 -10.10
N HIS A 244 -0.92 -16.87 -9.15
CA HIS A 244 -0.85 -16.45 -7.75
C HIS A 244 0.63 -16.40 -7.35
N VAL A 245 1.02 -15.27 -6.79
CA VAL A 245 2.38 -14.93 -6.41
C VAL A 245 2.35 -14.46 -4.96
N ASP A 246 3.02 -15.17 -4.06
CA ASP A 246 3.24 -14.73 -2.68
C ASP A 246 4.73 -14.38 -2.50
N SER A 247 4.99 -13.31 -1.75
CA SER A 247 6.33 -12.88 -1.36
C SER A 247 6.36 -12.56 0.13
N SER A 248 7.52 -12.79 0.76
CA SER A 248 7.75 -12.49 2.17
C SER A 248 8.27 -11.06 2.39
N GLY A 249 8.40 -10.64 3.65
CA GLY A 249 8.84 -9.28 4.00
C GLY A 249 7.69 -8.28 3.85
N TYR A 250 7.87 -7.16 3.13
CA TYR A 250 6.79 -6.18 2.88
C TYR A 250 5.76 -6.63 1.82
N GLY A 251 5.83 -7.88 1.35
CA GLY A 251 5.08 -8.34 0.19
C GLY A 251 5.53 -7.66 -1.12
N PRO A 252 4.66 -7.61 -2.15
CA PRO A 252 3.24 -7.93 -2.12
C PRO A 252 2.91 -9.40 -2.40
N ALA A 253 1.71 -9.81 -2.03
CA ALA A 253 1.05 -10.97 -2.63
C ALA A 253 0.11 -10.52 -3.75
N GLU A 254 0.06 -11.26 -4.86
CA GLU A 254 -0.73 -10.94 -6.05
C GLU A 254 -1.47 -12.17 -6.58
N TYR A 255 -2.74 -11.98 -6.89
CA TYR A 255 -3.54 -12.90 -7.67
C TYR A 255 -4.02 -12.22 -8.95
N VAL A 256 -3.79 -12.84 -10.11
CA VAL A 256 -4.30 -12.38 -11.40
C VAL A 256 -5.07 -13.53 -12.04
N GLU A 257 -6.26 -13.26 -12.55
CA GLU A 257 -7.01 -14.22 -13.37
C GLU A 257 -7.47 -13.56 -14.66
N ARG A 258 -6.88 -14.00 -15.77
CA ARG A 258 -7.12 -13.36 -17.07
C ARG A 258 -8.56 -13.55 -17.55
N LYS A 259 -9.08 -14.77 -17.40
CA LYS A 259 -10.45 -15.16 -17.73
C LYS A 259 -11.15 -15.67 -16.47
N ALA A 260 -11.73 -14.75 -15.70
CA ALA A 260 -12.36 -15.08 -14.43
C ALA A 260 -13.62 -15.94 -14.65
N LEU A 261 -13.86 -16.87 -13.74
CA LEU A 261 -15.10 -17.62 -13.66
C LEU A 261 -16.24 -16.67 -13.26
N LYS A 262 -17.43 -16.88 -13.83
CA LYS A 262 -18.60 -16.12 -13.40
C LYS A 262 -18.99 -16.52 -11.99
N GLY A 263 -19.20 -15.53 -11.11
CA GLY A 263 -19.66 -15.77 -9.75
C GLY A 263 -18.92 -14.96 -8.70
N ARG A 264 -19.08 -15.37 -7.44
CA ARG A 264 -18.51 -14.68 -6.27
C ARG A 264 -17.15 -15.27 -5.93
N TYR A 265 -16.16 -14.39 -5.83
CA TYR A 265 -14.85 -14.66 -5.26
C TYR A 265 -14.80 -14.12 -3.83
N GLU A 266 -14.24 -14.91 -2.91
CA GLU A 266 -13.84 -14.45 -1.57
C GLU A 266 -12.35 -14.16 -1.56
N ILE A 267 -11.97 -13.12 -0.82
CA ILE A 267 -10.60 -12.63 -0.72
C ILE A 267 -10.25 -12.63 0.76
N ASP A 268 -9.35 -13.51 1.13
CA ASP A 268 -8.95 -13.76 2.50
C ASP A 268 -7.46 -13.48 2.67
N VAL A 269 -7.07 -13.13 3.88
CA VAL A 269 -5.67 -12.97 4.29
C VAL A 269 -5.42 -13.87 5.47
N ILE A 270 -4.37 -14.69 5.37
CA ILE A 270 -3.90 -15.52 6.47
C ILE A 270 -2.66 -14.85 7.05
N TYR A 271 -2.70 -14.63 8.37
CA TYR A 271 -1.58 -14.12 9.13
C TYR A 271 -0.67 -15.29 9.55
N VAL A 272 0.51 -15.42 8.92
CA VAL A 272 1.38 -16.59 9.07
C VAL A 272 2.32 -16.47 10.28
N ASP A 273 3.11 -15.40 10.39
CA ASP A 273 4.13 -15.27 11.43
C ASP A 273 4.50 -13.81 11.75
N THR A 274 4.99 -13.59 12.97
CA THR A 274 5.61 -12.34 13.44
C THR A 274 7.00 -12.66 14.01
N SER A 275 8.05 -12.09 13.43
CA SER A 275 9.41 -12.26 13.97
C SER A 275 9.79 -11.19 15.01
N GLY A 276 8.92 -10.21 15.29
CA GLY A 276 9.27 -9.00 16.04
C GLY A 276 8.22 -8.51 17.04
N ARG A 277 8.67 -7.74 18.05
CA ARG A 277 7.80 -7.02 19.00
C ARG A 277 7.25 -5.76 18.33
N ALA A 278 5.93 -5.60 18.29
CA ALA A 278 5.26 -4.48 17.63
C ALA A 278 5.50 -3.13 18.34
N LEU A 279 6.47 -2.34 17.84
CA LEU A 279 6.66 -0.94 18.26
C LEU A 279 5.50 -0.04 17.80
N LEU A 280 4.95 -0.33 16.62
CA LEU A 280 3.95 0.50 15.94
C LEU A 280 2.52 0.01 16.14
N GLY A 281 2.33 -1.09 16.89
CA GLY A 281 1.07 -1.78 17.04
C GLY A 281 0.79 -2.77 15.89
N PRO A 282 -0.48 -3.21 15.74
CA PRO A 282 -0.85 -4.27 14.80
C PRO A 282 -0.64 -3.83 13.35
N THR A 283 -0.10 -4.76 12.55
CA THR A 283 0.09 -4.62 11.12
C THR A 283 -1.24 -4.32 10.41
N THR A 284 -1.18 -3.45 9.41
CA THR A 284 -2.32 -3.15 8.55
C THR A 284 -2.05 -3.65 7.15
N ALA A 285 -2.89 -4.58 6.72
CA ALA A 285 -2.91 -5.07 5.37
C ALA A 285 -3.90 -4.27 4.51
N ARG A 286 -3.55 -4.10 3.24
CA ARG A 286 -4.36 -3.43 2.22
C ARG A 286 -4.41 -4.30 0.97
N ALA A 287 -5.61 -4.67 0.56
CA ALA A 287 -5.84 -5.26 -0.76
C ALA A 287 -6.40 -4.23 -1.73
N THR A 288 -5.80 -4.15 -2.91
CA THR A 288 -6.37 -3.43 -4.05
C THR A 288 -6.94 -4.46 -5.02
N ILE A 289 -8.24 -4.35 -5.28
CA ILE A 289 -9.01 -5.28 -6.10
C ILE A 289 -9.38 -4.56 -7.38
N PHE A 290 -8.89 -5.07 -8.50
CA PHE A 290 -9.15 -4.57 -9.84
C PHE A 290 -10.08 -5.53 -10.58
N THR A 291 -11.08 -4.97 -11.28
CA THR A 291 -11.88 -5.68 -12.27
C THR A 291 -11.66 -5.06 -13.64
N ASN A 292 -11.64 -5.87 -14.70
CA ASN A 292 -11.26 -5.43 -16.06
C ASN A 292 -9.90 -4.71 -16.09
N PHE A 293 -8.93 -5.22 -15.33
CA PHE A 293 -7.59 -4.65 -15.23
C PHE A 293 -6.96 -4.47 -16.62
N GLY A 294 -6.40 -3.28 -16.85
CA GLY A 294 -5.73 -2.94 -18.11
C GLY A 294 -6.68 -2.73 -19.30
N ARG A 295 -7.99 -2.54 -19.06
CA ARG A 295 -9.01 -2.28 -20.09
C ARG A 295 -9.75 -0.98 -19.82
N PRO A 296 -10.44 -0.37 -20.81
CA PRO A 296 -11.18 0.89 -20.60
C PRO A 296 -12.26 0.84 -19.50
N ALA A 297 -12.85 -0.34 -19.27
CA ALA A 297 -13.87 -0.56 -18.24
C ALA A 297 -13.30 -0.94 -16.86
N GLU A 298 -12.00 -0.71 -16.65
CA GLU A 298 -11.33 -1.03 -15.40
C GLU A 298 -12.00 -0.34 -14.20
N ARG A 299 -12.18 -1.09 -13.12
CA ARG A 299 -12.55 -0.55 -11.81
C ARG A 299 -11.57 -1.05 -10.77
N SER A 300 -11.33 -0.23 -9.75
CA SER A 300 -10.52 -0.63 -8.60
C SER A 300 -11.20 -0.23 -7.31
N ARG A 301 -11.07 -1.04 -6.27
CA ARG A 301 -11.40 -0.68 -4.89
C ARG A 301 -10.31 -1.15 -3.95
N GLN A 302 -10.10 -0.39 -2.87
CA GLN A 302 -9.16 -0.75 -1.82
C GLN A 302 -9.93 -1.17 -0.57
N VAL A 303 -9.48 -2.25 0.06
CA VAL A 303 -9.93 -2.68 1.38
C VAL A 303 -8.73 -2.74 2.31
N LYS A 304 -8.94 -2.35 3.57
CA LYS A 304 -7.91 -2.37 4.61
C LYS A 304 -8.40 -3.19 5.78
N VAL A 305 -7.50 -3.94 6.40
CA VAL A 305 -7.75 -4.67 7.64
C VAL A 305 -6.58 -4.44 8.59
N ARG A 306 -6.89 -4.31 9.87
CA ARG A 306 -5.90 -4.25 10.94
C ARG A 306 -5.83 -5.63 11.59
N LEU A 307 -4.65 -6.23 11.60
CA LEU A 307 -4.41 -7.61 11.97
C LEU A 307 -4.08 -7.69 13.46
N VAL A 308 -5.11 -7.75 14.30
CA VAL A 308 -4.97 -7.64 15.77
C VAL A 308 -4.52 -8.94 16.42
N ASN A 309 -4.98 -10.08 15.88
CA ASN A 309 -4.64 -11.40 16.37
C ASN A 309 -3.79 -12.15 15.35
N GLU A 310 -2.68 -12.73 15.82
CA GLU A 310 -1.86 -13.65 15.04
C GLU A 310 -2.64 -14.94 14.74
N ARG A 311 -2.45 -15.52 13.55
CA ARG A 311 -3.07 -16.78 13.09
C ARG A 311 -4.60 -16.77 12.86
N ASP A 312 -5.23 -15.60 12.84
CA ASP A 312 -6.62 -15.47 12.40
C ASP A 312 -6.71 -15.37 10.86
N ASP A 313 -7.80 -15.90 10.31
CA ASP A 313 -8.19 -15.71 8.91
C ASP A 313 -9.03 -14.43 8.79
N TYR A 314 -8.56 -13.47 8.00
CA TYR A 314 -9.26 -12.20 7.80
C TYR A 314 -9.92 -12.15 6.44
N VAL A 315 -11.26 -12.18 6.42
CA VAL A 315 -12.05 -11.96 5.20
C VAL A 315 -11.99 -10.49 4.81
N LEU A 316 -11.24 -10.15 3.75
CA LEU A 316 -11.18 -8.79 3.22
C LEU A 316 -12.42 -8.43 2.41
N GLY A 317 -13.16 -9.43 1.94
CA GLY A 317 -14.45 -9.27 1.31
C GLY A 317 -14.56 -9.99 -0.01
N THR A 318 -15.48 -9.53 -0.86
CA THR A 318 -15.93 -10.33 -2.00
C THR A 318 -16.03 -9.51 -3.29
N VAL A 319 -15.75 -10.13 -4.43
CA VAL A 319 -15.91 -9.53 -5.75
C VAL A 319 -16.70 -10.46 -6.65
N ARG A 320 -17.57 -9.90 -7.50
CA ARG A 320 -18.33 -10.66 -8.50
C ARG A 320 -17.79 -10.37 -9.89
N GLN A 321 -17.61 -11.44 -10.66
CA GLN A 321 -17.25 -11.45 -12.09
C GLN A 321 -18.40 -12.07 -12.90
#